data_AF-A0A8T3T239-F1
#
_entry.id   AF-A0A8T3T239-F1
#
_cell.length_a   1.000
_cell.length_b   1.000
_cell.length_c   1.000
_cell.angle_alpha   90.00
_cell.angle_beta   90.00
_cell.angle_gamma   90.00
#
_symmetry.space_group_name_H-M   'P 1'
#
loop_
_entity.id
_entity.type
_entity.pdbx_description
1 polymer ?
#
loop_
_entity_poly.entity_id
_entity_poly.type
_entity_poly.pdbx_seq_one_letter_code
_entity_poly.pdbx_strand_id
1 'polypeptide(L)'
;MTASPPPATEPARPASSAAEKIRLAFAEAWGEMGPAWGVQPSLARVHGYFLASGEPLTERDVRVALGLSHRAASIAVAECEAWGLVERVADQLRSGRRGPSATAYAAVGDYWVWFQRVAEQRKARETDPILPRIQACLGSAERVAAADPADPEVARLRDWLMDLAGFLQLFDRAVGLIARAETAEIARGFAVLARLPDESLDRLLRLLGSLPEEELASTLDAISRVSPAVARGVLTAAGRVARLGS
;
A
#
# COMPACT_ATOMS: atom_id res chain seq x y z
N MET A 1 -60.90 -28.72 -3.41
CA MET A 1 -59.62 -28.45 -2.71
C MET A 1 -58.51 -29.17 -3.46
N THR A 2 -57.88 -28.49 -4.40
CA THR A 2 -56.70 -28.98 -5.13
C THR A 2 -55.46 -28.68 -4.29
N ALA A 3 -54.78 -29.72 -3.81
CA ALA A 3 -53.54 -29.57 -3.05
C ALA A 3 -52.43 -29.04 -3.97
N SER A 4 -51.75 -27.97 -3.56
CA SER A 4 -50.56 -27.47 -4.24
C SER A 4 -49.41 -28.49 -4.13
N PRO A 5 -48.61 -28.69 -5.19
CA PRO A 5 -47.44 -29.56 -5.13
C PRO A 5 -46.40 -28.98 -4.17
N PRO A 6 -45.60 -29.83 -3.49
CA PRO A 6 -44.54 -29.37 -2.61
C PRO A 6 -43.48 -28.57 -3.40
N PRO A 7 -42.84 -27.56 -2.77
CA PRO A 7 -41.80 -26.79 -3.42
C PRO A 7 -40.64 -27.70 -3.82
N ALA A 8 -40.18 -27.54 -5.06
CA ALA A 8 -39.02 -28.25 -5.58
C ALA A 8 -37.83 -28.00 -4.66
N THR A 9 -37.22 -29.09 -4.18
CA THR A 9 -36.04 -29.06 -3.33
C THR A 9 -34.91 -28.43 -4.15
N GLU A 10 -34.48 -27.24 -3.75
CA GLU A 10 -33.35 -26.55 -4.36
C GLU A 10 -32.12 -27.46 -4.23
N PRO A 11 -31.38 -27.75 -5.31
CA PRO A 11 -30.24 -28.67 -5.24
C PRO A 11 -29.21 -28.14 -4.25
N ALA A 12 -28.84 -28.96 -3.27
CA ALA A 12 -27.81 -28.67 -2.29
C ALA A 12 -26.54 -28.20 -3.00
N ARG A 13 -25.98 -27.05 -2.59
CA ARG A 13 -24.70 -26.55 -3.13
C ARG A 13 -23.65 -27.67 -3.03
N PRO A 14 -22.89 -27.96 -4.11
CA PRO A 14 -21.80 -28.91 -4.03
C PRO A 14 -20.85 -28.48 -2.91
N ALA A 15 -20.35 -29.46 -2.14
CA ALA A 15 -19.41 -29.20 -1.05
C ALA A 15 -18.20 -28.42 -1.58
N SER A 16 -17.89 -27.29 -0.93
CA SER A 16 -16.74 -26.45 -1.26
C SER A 16 -15.45 -27.28 -1.25
N SER A 17 -14.65 -27.15 -2.31
CA SER A 17 -13.38 -27.88 -2.45
C SER A 17 -12.39 -27.49 -1.35
N ALA A 18 -11.37 -28.33 -1.10
CA ALA A 18 -10.33 -27.99 -0.13
C ALA A 18 -9.62 -26.66 -0.48
N ALA A 19 -9.35 -26.43 -1.77
CA ALA A 19 -8.77 -25.19 -2.25
C ALA A 19 -9.67 -23.98 -1.96
N GLU A 20 -10.98 -24.12 -2.20
CA GLU A 20 -11.92 -23.03 -1.96
C GLU A 20 -12.03 -22.67 -0.47
N LYS A 21 -11.98 -23.66 0.43
CA LYS A 21 -11.91 -23.40 1.88
C LYS A 21 -10.65 -22.60 2.26
N ILE A 22 -9.51 -22.90 1.64
CA ILE A 22 -8.26 -22.17 1.87
C ILE A 22 -8.36 -20.73 1.35
N ARG A 23 -8.95 -20.49 0.17
CA ARG A 23 -9.17 -19.14 -0.35
C ARG A 23 -10.04 -18.30 0.57
N LEU A 24 -11.15 -18.87 1.05
CA LEU A 24 -12.05 -18.20 1.98
C LEU A 24 -11.37 -17.89 3.31
N ALA A 25 -10.59 -18.83 3.86
CA ALA A 25 -9.83 -18.62 5.08
C ALA A 25 -8.76 -17.52 4.93
N PHE A 26 -8.05 -17.51 3.79
CA PHE A 26 -7.09 -16.45 3.48
C PHE A 26 -7.79 -15.09 3.33
N ALA A 27 -8.89 -15.02 2.59
CA ALA A 27 -9.66 -13.80 2.43
C ALA A 27 -10.16 -13.25 3.78
N GLU A 28 -10.60 -14.12 4.70
CA GLU A 28 -10.99 -13.74 6.05
C GLU A 28 -9.82 -13.13 6.84
N ALA A 29 -8.71 -13.86 6.94
CA ALA A 29 -7.52 -13.40 7.67
C ALA A 29 -6.98 -12.07 7.09
N TRP A 30 -6.99 -11.93 5.76
CA TRP A 30 -6.62 -10.70 5.09
C TRP A 30 -7.58 -9.55 5.41
N GLY A 31 -8.88 -9.87 5.53
CA GLY A 31 -9.92 -8.97 6.02
C GLY A 31 -9.70 -8.45 7.44
N GLU A 32 -9.34 -9.34 8.35
CA GLU A 32 -9.05 -9.03 9.76
C GLU A 32 -7.81 -8.14 9.90
N MET A 33 -6.81 -8.32 9.02
CA MET A 33 -5.62 -7.47 8.97
C MET A 33 -5.94 -6.04 8.51
N GLY A 34 -6.90 -5.86 7.60
CA GLY A 34 -7.22 -4.59 6.94
C GLY A 34 -7.29 -3.37 7.88
N PRO A 35 -8.09 -3.41 8.96
CA PRO A 35 -8.23 -2.30 9.90
C PRO A 35 -6.92 -1.84 10.57
N ALA A 36 -6.00 -2.77 10.85
CA ALA A 36 -4.70 -2.43 11.43
C ALA A 36 -3.84 -1.56 10.48
N TRP A 37 -4.17 -1.60 9.19
CA TRP A 37 -3.57 -0.79 8.16
C TRP A 37 -4.49 0.32 7.68
N GLY A 38 -5.61 0.63 8.34
CA GLY A 38 -6.55 1.67 7.91
C GLY A 38 -7.34 1.32 6.64
N VAL A 39 -7.49 0.03 6.32
CA VAL A 39 -8.29 -0.47 5.19
C VAL A 39 -9.60 -1.08 5.69
N GLN A 40 -10.72 -0.79 5.02
CA GLN A 40 -12.01 -1.37 5.40
C GLN A 40 -11.99 -2.91 5.28
N PRO A 41 -12.51 -3.68 6.27
CA PRO A 41 -12.47 -5.14 6.25
C PRO A 41 -13.05 -5.76 4.96
N SER A 42 -14.18 -5.25 4.46
CA SER A 42 -14.82 -5.79 3.26
C SER A 42 -13.98 -5.57 1.99
N LEU A 43 -13.30 -4.43 1.89
CA LEU A 43 -12.38 -4.14 0.80
C LEU A 43 -11.21 -5.13 0.83
N ALA A 44 -10.60 -5.31 2.00
CA ALA A 44 -9.52 -6.28 2.19
C ALA A 44 -10.00 -7.70 1.85
N ARG A 45 -11.11 -8.21 2.41
CA ARG A 45 -11.63 -9.56 2.12
C ARG A 45 -11.85 -9.80 0.62
N VAL A 46 -12.46 -8.85 -0.08
CA VAL A 46 -12.67 -8.93 -1.53
C VAL A 46 -11.35 -9.00 -2.28
N HIS A 47 -10.39 -8.13 -1.96
CA HIS A 47 -9.06 -8.17 -2.58
C HIS A 47 -8.32 -9.49 -2.30
N GLY A 48 -8.33 -9.95 -1.05
CA GLY A 48 -7.70 -11.21 -0.65
C GLY A 48 -8.29 -12.41 -1.41
N TYR A 49 -9.60 -12.42 -1.65
CA TYR A 49 -10.24 -13.46 -2.46
C TYR A 49 -9.82 -13.39 -3.92
N PHE A 50 -9.77 -12.20 -4.55
CA PHE A 50 -9.23 -12.05 -5.92
C PHE A 50 -7.80 -12.60 -6.04
N LEU A 51 -6.92 -12.27 -5.09
CA LEU A 51 -5.54 -12.77 -5.05
C LEU A 51 -5.48 -14.31 -4.96
N ALA A 52 -6.29 -14.90 -4.10
CA ALA A 52 -6.27 -16.35 -3.85
C ALA A 52 -6.98 -17.17 -4.95
N SER A 53 -7.88 -16.55 -5.73
CA SER A 53 -8.58 -17.21 -6.83
C SER A 53 -7.71 -17.41 -8.06
N GLY A 54 -6.89 -16.42 -8.44
CA GLY A 54 -5.99 -16.51 -9.59
C GLY A 54 -6.69 -16.52 -10.96
N GLU A 55 -8.01 -16.29 -11.00
CA GLU A 55 -8.83 -16.22 -12.21
C GLU A 55 -9.68 -14.94 -12.19
N PRO A 56 -10.10 -14.40 -13.35
CA PRO A 56 -11.05 -13.29 -13.40
C PRO A 56 -12.38 -13.63 -12.71
N LEU A 57 -12.86 -12.74 -11.85
CA LEU A 57 -14.14 -12.89 -11.14
C LEU A 57 -15.06 -11.70 -11.41
N THR A 58 -16.37 -11.95 -11.46
CA THR A 58 -17.39 -10.90 -11.45
C THR A 58 -17.76 -10.51 -10.02
N GLU A 59 -18.41 -9.34 -9.84
CA GLU A 59 -19.00 -8.96 -8.54
C GLU A 59 -19.85 -10.07 -7.94
N ARG A 60 -20.63 -10.78 -8.78
CA ARG A 60 -21.51 -11.84 -8.35
C ARG A 60 -20.71 -13.01 -7.77
N ASP A 61 -19.58 -13.36 -8.37
CA ASP A 61 -18.76 -14.48 -7.92
C ASP A 61 -18.19 -14.19 -6.53
N VAL A 62 -17.58 -13.01 -6.34
CA VAL A 62 -17.04 -12.60 -5.03
C VAL A 62 -18.15 -12.48 -3.99
N ARG A 63 -19.30 -11.91 -4.37
CA ARG A 63 -20.45 -11.75 -3.48
C ARG A 63 -20.96 -13.09 -2.96
N VAL A 64 -21.13 -14.06 -3.86
CA VAL A 64 -21.63 -15.40 -3.50
C VAL A 64 -20.60 -16.14 -2.65
N ALA A 65 -19.32 -16.07 -3.02
CA ALA A 65 -18.25 -16.73 -2.28
C ALA A 65 -18.10 -16.19 -0.86
N LEU A 66 -18.08 -14.86 -0.69
CA LEU A 66 -17.83 -14.20 0.59
C LEU A 66 -19.11 -13.93 1.41
N GLY A 67 -20.29 -14.29 0.91
CA GLY A 67 -21.55 -14.07 1.61
C GLY A 67 -21.91 -12.59 1.80
N LEU A 68 -21.48 -11.71 0.89
CA LEU A 68 -21.71 -10.27 0.97
C LEU A 68 -23.09 -9.88 0.44
N SER A 69 -23.61 -8.73 0.88
CA SER A 69 -24.74 -8.10 0.20
C SER A 69 -24.30 -7.55 -1.17
N HIS A 70 -25.24 -7.35 -2.09
CA HIS A 70 -24.95 -6.75 -3.40
C HIS A 70 -24.28 -5.37 -3.28
N ARG A 71 -24.79 -4.52 -2.39
CA ARG A 71 -24.20 -3.21 -2.13
C ARG A 71 -22.77 -3.32 -1.58
N ALA A 72 -22.53 -4.21 -0.61
CA ALA A 72 -21.21 -4.37 0.01
C ALA A 72 -20.17 -4.89 -1.00
N ALA A 73 -20.51 -5.90 -1.80
CA ALA A 73 -19.63 -6.43 -2.83
C ALA A 73 -19.35 -5.39 -3.92
N SER A 74 -20.38 -4.67 -4.38
CA SER A 74 -20.22 -3.65 -5.43
C SER A 74 -19.30 -2.51 -4.99
N ILE A 75 -19.47 -2.00 -3.76
CA ILE A 75 -18.59 -0.95 -3.20
C ILE A 75 -17.15 -1.48 -3.06
N ALA A 76 -16.97 -2.69 -2.52
CA ALA A 76 -15.64 -3.25 -2.30
C ALA A 76 -14.90 -3.53 -3.61
N VAL A 77 -15.58 -4.01 -4.66
CA VAL A 77 -15.00 -4.21 -6.00
C VAL A 77 -14.63 -2.86 -6.63
N ALA A 78 -15.52 -1.86 -6.55
CA ALA A 78 -15.26 -0.53 -7.08
C ALA A 78 -14.07 0.15 -6.37
N GLU A 79 -13.95 -0.02 -5.05
CA GLU A 79 -12.78 0.44 -4.31
C GLU A 79 -11.52 -0.34 -4.73
N CYS A 80 -11.56 -1.67 -4.84
CA CYS A 80 -10.40 -2.43 -5.35
C CYS A 80 -9.93 -1.90 -6.71
N GLU A 81 -10.87 -1.59 -7.60
CA GLU A 81 -10.58 -1.00 -8.91
C GLU A 81 -9.97 0.41 -8.76
N ALA A 82 -10.56 1.27 -7.93
CA ALA A 82 -10.09 2.63 -7.71
C ALA A 82 -8.70 2.69 -7.02
N TRP A 83 -8.37 1.70 -6.20
CA TRP A 83 -7.03 1.51 -5.62
C TRP A 83 -6.04 0.87 -6.60
N GLY A 84 -6.51 0.44 -7.78
CA GLY A 84 -5.70 -0.27 -8.78
C GLY A 84 -5.29 -1.68 -8.34
N LEU A 85 -6.05 -2.33 -7.46
CA LEU A 85 -5.78 -3.68 -6.97
C LEU A 85 -6.34 -4.77 -7.89
N VAL A 86 -7.39 -4.41 -8.64
CA VAL A 86 -7.98 -5.25 -9.67
C VAL A 86 -8.18 -4.44 -10.94
N GLU A 87 -8.20 -5.12 -12.07
CA GLU A 87 -8.37 -4.51 -13.39
C GLU A 87 -9.54 -5.15 -14.13
N ARG A 88 -10.34 -4.33 -14.82
CA ARG A 88 -11.42 -4.85 -15.67
C ARG A 88 -10.83 -5.67 -16.80
N VAL A 89 -11.39 -6.86 -17.00
CA VAL A 89 -11.03 -7.72 -18.13
C VAL A 89 -12.28 -8.11 -18.92
N ALA A 90 -12.11 -8.30 -20.23
CA ALA A 90 -13.17 -8.86 -21.06
C ALA A 90 -13.46 -10.29 -20.58
N ASP A 91 -14.71 -10.59 -20.29
CA ASP A 91 -15.12 -11.90 -19.79
C ASP A 91 -14.90 -12.97 -20.89
N GLN A 92 -13.83 -13.75 -20.76
CA GLN A 92 -13.53 -14.87 -21.65
C GLN A 92 -14.33 -16.14 -21.31
N LEU A 93 -15.02 -16.19 -20.18
CA LEU A 93 -15.70 -17.40 -19.66
C LEU A 93 -17.14 -17.56 -20.17
N ARG A 94 -17.56 -16.75 -21.15
CA ARG A 94 -18.92 -16.76 -21.72
C ARG A 94 -19.10 -17.65 -22.94
N SER A 95 -18.24 -18.62 -23.19
CA SER A 95 -18.53 -19.67 -24.17
C SER A 95 -19.58 -20.66 -23.61
N GLY A 96 -20.87 -20.26 -23.58
CA GLY A 96 -21.98 -21.22 -23.44
C GLY A 96 -23.07 -20.96 -22.40
N ARG A 97 -23.07 -19.86 -21.63
CA ARG A 97 -24.18 -19.52 -20.70
C ARG A 97 -25.01 -18.33 -21.20
N ARG A 98 -26.35 -18.50 -21.20
CA ARG A 98 -27.33 -17.50 -21.67
C ARG A 98 -27.54 -16.42 -20.59
N GLY A 99 -27.05 -15.20 -20.81
CA GLY A 99 -27.23 -14.04 -19.93
C GLY A 99 -26.44 -12.80 -20.38
N PRO A 100 -26.77 -11.58 -19.90
CA PRO A 100 -26.11 -10.32 -20.30
C PRO A 100 -24.64 -10.26 -19.86
N SER A 101 -23.78 -9.64 -20.68
CA SER A 101 -22.36 -9.39 -20.39
C SER A 101 -22.19 -8.74 -19.01
N ALA A 102 -21.27 -9.24 -18.20
CA ALA A 102 -20.97 -8.75 -16.87
C ALA A 102 -19.48 -8.48 -16.82
N THR A 103 -19.10 -7.36 -16.23
CA THR A 103 -17.69 -6.99 -16.05
C THR A 103 -17.02 -7.99 -15.11
N ALA A 104 -15.96 -8.63 -15.60
CA ALA A 104 -15.05 -9.42 -14.80
C ALA A 104 -13.83 -8.56 -14.43
N TYR A 105 -13.19 -8.92 -13.32
CA TYR A 105 -12.01 -8.24 -12.80
C TYR A 105 -10.92 -9.27 -12.52
N ALA A 106 -9.68 -8.95 -12.86
CA ALA A 106 -8.51 -9.75 -12.53
C ALA A 106 -7.70 -9.06 -11.44
N ALA A 107 -7.13 -9.83 -10.51
CA ALA A 107 -6.21 -9.30 -9.50
C ALA A 107 -4.89 -8.86 -10.15
N VAL A 108 -4.31 -7.80 -9.61
CA VAL A 108 -2.93 -7.41 -9.91
C VAL A 108 -1.99 -8.34 -9.15
N GLY A 109 -1.45 -9.34 -9.83
CA GLY A 109 -0.73 -10.46 -9.21
C GLY A 109 0.69 -10.14 -8.73
N ASP A 110 1.33 -9.07 -9.22
CA ASP A 110 2.64 -8.66 -8.76
C ASP A 110 2.51 -7.82 -7.49
N TYR A 111 2.98 -8.38 -6.36
CA TYR A 111 2.93 -7.73 -5.05
C TYR A 111 3.66 -6.38 -5.00
N TRP A 112 4.68 -6.19 -5.84
CA TRP A 112 5.42 -4.93 -5.90
C TRP A 112 4.65 -3.86 -6.68
N VAL A 113 3.93 -4.25 -7.73
CA VAL A 113 2.98 -3.35 -8.43
C VAL A 113 1.88 -2.93 -7.47
N TRP A 114 1.31 -3.89 -6.75
CA TRP A 114 0.32 -3.61 -5.72
C TRP A 114 0.85 -2.63 -4.67
N PHE A 115 2.03 -2.91 -4.09
CA PHE A 115 2.65 -2.06 -3.08
C PHE A 115 2.88 -0.62 -3.57
N GLN A 116 3.39 -0.47 -4.80
CA GLN A 116 3.58 0.84 -5.44
C GLN A 116 2.25 1.59 -5.61
N ARG A 117 1.21 0.92 -6.13
CA ARG A 117 -0.12 1.52 -6.32
C ARG A 117 -0.75 1.95 -5.00
N VAL A 118 -0.58 1.17 -3.94
CA VAL A 118 -1.05 1.57 -2.59
C VAL A 118 -0.32 2.81 -2.10
N ALA A 119 1.00 2.90 -2.26
CA ALA A 119 1.77 4.08 -1.86
C ALA A 119 1.31 5.34 -2.63
N GLU A 120 1.10 5.22 -3.94
CA GLU A 120 0.59 6.30 -4.79
C GLU A 120 -0.82 6.75 -4.37
N GLN A 121 -1.74 5.80 -4.17
CA GLN A 121 -3.11 6.09 -3.76
C GLN A 121 -3.18 6.70 -2.36
N ARG A 122 -2.35 6.25 -1.42
CA ARG A 122 -2.27 6.86 -0.09
C ARG A 122 -1.80 8.28 -0.14
N LYS A 123 -0.73 8.54 -0.89
CA LYS A 123 -0.24 9.91 -1.09
C LYS A 123 -1.34 10.80 -1.67
N ALA A 124 -2.01 10.36 -2.74
CA ALA A 124 -3.06 11.13 -3.41
C ALA A 124 -4.30 11.38 -2.53
N ARG A 125 -4.71 10.40 -1.72
CA ARG A 125 -5.94 10.47 -0.91
C ARG A 125 -5.71 11.10 0.47
N GLU A 126 -4.53 10.92 1.07
CA GLU A 126 -4.26 11.25 2.47
C GLU A 126 -3.27 12.43 2.60
N THR A 127 -2.13 12.38 1.91
CA THR A 127 -1.04 13.35 2.12
C THR A 127 -1.18 14.62 1.27
N ASP A 128 -1.46 14.46 -0.02
CA ASP A 128 -1.63 15.58 -0.97
C ASP A 128 -2.68 16.62 -0.52
N PRO A 129 -3.87 16.24 0.01
CA PRO A 129 -4.85 17.22 0.46
C PRO A 129 -4.54 17.83 1.83
N ILE A 130 -3.80 17.14 2.71
CA ILE A 130 -3.57 17.62 4.08
C ILE A 130 -2.38 18.58 4.17
N LEU A 131 -1.33 18.33 3.40
CA LEU A 131 -0.08 19.09 3.51
C LEU A 131 -0.27 20.61 3.26
N PRO A 132 -0.98 21.07 2.21
CA PRO A 132 -1.24 22.49 1.99
C PRO A 132 -2.08 23.12 3.11
N ARG A 133 -2.96 22.35 3.75
CA ARG A 133 -3.80 22.83 4.86
C ARG A 133 -2.96 23.06 6.12
N ILE A 134 -2.05 22.14 6.42
CA ILE A 134 -1.10 22.30 7.54
C ILE A 134 -0.17 23.50 7.30
N GLN A 135 0.33 23.67 6.07
CA GLN A 135 1.12 24.85 5.70
C GLN A 135 0.35 26.16 5.85
N ALA A 136 -0.94 26.18 5.49
CA ALA A 136 -1.80 27.35 5.70
C ALA A 136 -2.02 27.68 7.19
N CYS A 137 -2.15 26.64 8.04
CA CYS A 137 -2.18 26.81 9.49
C CYS A 137 -0.86 27.38 10.02
N LEU A 138 0.29 26.84 9.61
CA LEU A 138 1.61 27.35 9.98
C LEU A 138 1.77 28.82 9.60
N GLY A 139 1.48 29.18 8.34
CA GLY A 139 1.55 30.57 7.90
C GLY A 139 0.60 31.51 8.64
N SER A 140 -0.52 30.99 9.16
CA SER A 140 -1.42 31.77 10.04
C SER A 140 -0.80 31.97 11.41
N ALA A 141 -0.20 30.93 12.00
CA ALA A 141 0.50 31.02 13.27
C ALA A 141 1.71 31.98 13.20
N GLU A 142 2.48 31.95 12.11
CA GLU A 142 3.58 32.89 11.87
C GLU A 142 3.12 34.34 11.81
N ARG A 143 2.01 34.64 11.11
CA ARG A 143 1.45 35.99 11.05
C ARG A 143 1.02 36.51 12.42
N VAL A 144 0.37 35.67 13.22
CA VAL A 144 -0.06 36.05 14.57
C VAL A 144 1.14 36.23 15.48
N ALA A 145 2.12 35.32 15.43
CA ALA A 145 3.36 35.43 16.22
C ALA A 145 4.18 36.69 15.87
N ALA A 146 4.13 37.14 14.61
CA ALA A 146 4.78 38.38 14.21
C ALA A 146 4.06 39.64 14.72
N ALA A 147 2.73 39.57 14.87
CA ALA A 147 1.91 40.69 15.36
C ALA A 147 1.93 40.80 16.90
N ASP A 148 1.96 39.67 17.60
CA ASP A 148 2.12 39.60 19.06
C ASP A 148 3.21 38.58 19.45
N PRO A 149 4.49 39.00 19.44
CA PRO A 149 5.61 38.13 19.79
C PRO A 149 5.62 37.67 21.26
N ALA A 150 4.80 38.29 22.12
CA ALA A 150 4.75 38.00 23.55
C ALA A 150 3.76 36.89 23.88
N ASP A 151 2.93 36.43 22.94
CA ASP A 151 1.97 35.34 23.15
C ASP A 151 2.68 33.97 23.16
N PRO A 152 2.83 33.33 24.34
CA PRO A 152 3.53 32.06 24.45
C PRO A 152 2.71 30.88 23.91
N GLU A 153 1.39 31.00 23.78
CA GLU A 153 0.54 29.96 23.21
C GLU A 153 0.73 29.88 21.70
N VAL A 154 0.68 31.03 21.03
CA VAL A 154 0.92 31.11 19.58
C VAL A 154 2.33 30.68 19.22
N ALA A 155 3.34 31.07 20.01
CA ALA A 155 4.72 30.63 19.79
C ALA A 155 4.85 29.10 19.84
N ARG A 156 4.30 28.44 20.87
CA ARG A 156 4.32 26.98 20.98
C ARG A 156 3.57 26.29 19.83
N LEU A 157 2.41 26.81 19.45
CA LEU A 157 1.62 26.25 18.36
C LEU A 157 2.35 26.37 17.02
N ARG A 158 2.98 27.52 16.75
CA ARG A 158 3.82 27.73 15.56
C ARG A 158 4.95 26.71 15.50
N ASP A 159 5.69 26.55 16.58
CA ASP A 159 6.85 25.65 16.62
C ASP A 159 6.42 24.19 16.38
N TRP A 160 5.34 23.74 17.03
CA TRP A 160 4.76 22.42 16.78
C TRP A 160 4.26 22.25 15.33
N LEU A 161 3.61 23.27 14.75
CA LEU A 161 3.17 23.24 13.35
C LEU A 161 4.35 23.19 12.37
N MET A 162 5.45 23.88 12.70
CA MET A 162 6.68 23.85 11.92
C MET A 162 7.30 22.44 11.91
N ASP A 163 7.41 21.82 13.08
CA ASP A 163 7.91 20.45 13.22
C ASP A 163 7.02 19.44 12.48
N LEU A 164 5.69 19.54 12.66
CA LEU A 164 4.72 18.67 11.98
C LEU A 164 4.78 18.85 10.46
N ALA A 165 4.84 20.10 9.97
CA ALA A 165 4.95 20.39 8.55
C ALA A 165 6.25 19.82 7.96
N GLY A 166 7.37 19.97 8.68
CA GLY A 166 8.66 19.39 8.30
C GLY A 166 8.60 17.86 8.20
N PHE A 167 8.07 17.21 9.24
CA PHE A 167 7.88 15.75 9.24
C PHE A 167 7.00 15.28 8.07
N LEU A 168 5.85 15.92 7.85
CA LEU A 168 4.92 15.53 6.77
C LEU A 168 5.56 15.71 5.39
N GLN A 169 6.37 16.74 5.17
CA GLN A 169 7.10 16.94 3.91
C GLN A 169 8.16 15.85 3.68
N LEU A 170 8.90 15.47 4.72
CA LEU A 170 9.88 14.38 4.64
C LEU A 170 9.20 13.03 4.36
N PHE A 171 8.12 12.74 5.07
CA PHE A 171 7.31 11.55 4.87
C PHE A 171 6.73 11.50 3.45
N ASP A 172 6.15 12.61 2.97
CA ASP A 172 5.61 12.72 1.61
C ASP A 172 6.67 12.46 0.55
N ARG A 173 7.88 13.02 0.74
CA ARG A 173 9.01 12.79 -0.14
C ARG A 173 9.41 11.31 -0.17
N ALA A 174 9.47 10.65 0.98
CA ALA A 174 9.81 9.23 1.08
C ALA A 174 8.77 8.33 0.40
N VAL A 175 7.47 8.57 0.66
CA VAL A 175 6.38 7.85 -0.03
C VAL A 175 6.42 8.11 -1.53
N GLY A 176 6.68 9.36 -1.94
CA GLY A 176 6.82 9.73 -3.34
C GLY A 176 7.99 9.05 -4.06
N LEU A 177 9.07 8.69 -3.35
CA LEU A 177 10.15 7.87 -3.93
C LEU A 177 9.65 6.46 -4.26
N ILE A 178 8.92 5.83 -3.35
CA ILE A 178 8.34 4.49 -3.57
C ILE A 178 7.33 4.52 -4.70
N ALA A 179 6.44 5.51 -4.72
CA ALA A 179 5.40 5.64 -5.74
C ALA A 179 5.98 5.79 -7.17
N ARG A 180 7.15 6.43 -7.32
CA ARG A 180 7.79 6.65 -8.63
C ARG A 180 8.81 5.57 -9.01
N ALA A 181 9.22 4.71 -8.10
CA ALA A 181 10.23 3.69 -8.36
C ALA A 181 9.69 2.60 -9.30
N GLU A 182 10.57 1.96 -10.05
CA GLU A 182 10.19 0.73 -10.75
C GLU A 182 10.00 -0.41 -9.74
N THR A 183 9.07 -1.31 -9.99
CA THR A 183 8.82 -2.45 -9.09
C THR A 183 10.04 -3.33 -8.88
N ALA A 184 10.90 -3.46 -9.90
CA ALA A 184 12.17 -4.17 -9.82
C ALA A 184 13.19 -3.49 -8.88
N GLU A 185 13.16 -2.17 -8.77
CA GLU A 185 14.01 -1.41 -7.85
C GLU A 185 13.58 -1.63 -6.41
N ILE A 186 12.27 -1.55 -6.14
CA ILE A 186 11.69 -1.83 -4.82
C ILE A 186 12.04 -3.26 -4.40
N ALA A 187 11.75 -4.24 -5.25
CA ALA A 187 12.03 -5.65 -5.00
C ALA A 187 13.52 -5.89 -4.69
N ARG A 188 14.42 -5.24 -5.44
CA ARG A 188 15.87 -5.33 -5.22
C ARG A 188 16.26 -4.75 -3.86
N GLY A 189 15.71 -3.60 -3.46
CA GLY A 189 15.95 -3.00 -2.16
C GLY A 189 15.59 -3.94 -1.01
N PHE A 190 14.37 -4.49 -1.02
CA PHE A 190 13.94 -5.48 -0.04
C PHE A 190 14.79 -6.76 -0.06
N ALA A 191 15.20 -7.22 -1.25
CA ALA A 191 16.07 -8.39 -1.36
C ALA A 191 17.48 -8.15 -0.79
N VAL A 192 17.97 -6.91 -0.75
CA VAL A 192 19.22 -6.56 -0.04
C VAL A 192 18.98 -6.61 1.47
N LEU A 193 17.90 -6.00 1.96
CA LEU A 193 17.55 -6.02 3.38
C LEU A 193 17.40 -7.46 3.91
N ALA A 194 16.73 -8.33 3.16
CA ALA A 194 16.54 -9.74 3.52
C ALA A 194 17.84 -10.56 3.59
N ARG A 195 18.95 -10.04 3.06
CA ARG A 195 20.29 -10.67 3.15
C ARG A 195 21.10 -10.17 4.34
N LEU A 196 20.66 -9.14 5.03
CA LEU A 196 21.32 -8.59 6.20
C LEU A 196 20.66 -9.16 7.47
N PRO A 197 21.43 -9.61 8.47
CA PRO A 197 20.85 -9.98 9.76
C PRO A 197 20.38 -8.73 10.50
N ASP A 198 19.35 -8.86 11.34
CA ASP A 198 18.73 -7.75 12.07
C ASP A 198 19.74 -6.92 12.87
N GLU A 199 20.72 -7.56 13.51
CA GLU A 199 21.79 -6.86 14.24
C GLU A 199 22.63 -5.94 13.33
N SER A 200 22.79 -6.30 12.05
CA SER A 200 23.48 -5.43 11.10
C SER A 200 22.61 -4.25 10.69
N LEU A 201 21.30 -4.45 10.53
CA LEU A 201 20.36 -3.34 10.29
C LEU A 201 20.36 -2.36 11.46
N ASP A 202 20.32 -2.86 12.70
CA ASP A 202 20.36 -2.02 13.91
C ASP A 202 21.66 -1.22 14.03
N ARG A 203 22.80 -1.83 13.67
CA ARG A 203 24.09 -1.12 13.65
C ARG A 203 24.13 -0.07 12.56
N LEU A 204 23.58 -0.35 11.37
CA LEU A 204 23.49 0.62 10.29
C LEU A 204 22.59 1.80 10.66
N LEU A 205 21.43 1.56 11.28
CA LEU A 205 20.54 2.62 11.76
C LEU A 205 21.22 3.52 12.80
N ARG A 206 21.92 2.92 13.78
CA ARG A 206 22.69 3.68 14.77
C ARG A 206 23.84 4.46 14.14
N LEU A 207 24.53 3.89 13.17
CA LEU A 207 25.60 4.57 12.44
C LEU A 207 25.05 5.78 11.68
N LEU A 208 23.96 5.63 10.92
CA LEU A 208 23.33 6.73 10.20
C LEU A 208 22.91 7.86 11.15
N GLY A 209 22.35 7.52 12.32
CA GLY A 209 21.98 8.52 13.33
C GLY A 209 23.15 9.19 14.06
N SER A 210 24.38 8.70 13.88
CA SER A 210 25.58 9.28 14.49
C SER A 210 26.37 10.21 13.57
N LEU A 211 26.07 10.20 12.26
CA LEU A 211 26.76 11.00 11.26
C LEU A 211 26.11 12.37 11.08
N PRO A 212 26.89 13.44 10.78
CA PRO A 212 26.31 14.76 10.47
C PRO A 212 25.39 14.71 9.26
N GLU A 213 24.19 15.28 9.37
CA GLU A 213 23.17 15.24 8.31
C GLU A 213 23.67 15.87 7.00
N GLU A 214 24.36 17.01 7.07
CA GLU A 214 24.89 17.72 5.89
C GLU A 214 25.95 16.90 5.14
N GLU A 215 26.86 16.25 5.87
CA GLU A 215 27.90 15.40 5.30
C GLU A 215 27.28 14.17 4.62
N LEU A 216 26.31 13.54 5.29
CA LEU A 216 25.59 12.39 4.75
C LEU A 216 24.81 12.75 3.48
N ALA A 217 24.07 13.87 3.50
CA ALA A 217 23.30 14.33 2.36
C ALA A 217 24.18 14.67 1.16
N SER A 218 25.27 15.43 1.38
CA SER A 218 26.25 15.77 0.34
C SER A 218 26.91 14.53 -0.26
N THR A 219 27.29 13.56 0.58
CA THR A 219 27.89 12.30 0.14
C THR A 219 26.92 11.47 -0.69
N LEU A 220 25.67 11.32 -0.26
CA LEU A 220 24.66 10.56 -0.99
C LEU A 220 24.30 11.24 -2.33
N ASP A 221 24.19 12.57 -2.37
CA ASP A 221 23.98 13.32 -3.61
C ASP A 221 25.16 13.14 -4.57
N ALA A 222 26.40 13.22 -4.09
CA ALA A 222 27.58 12.94 -4.91
C ALA A 222 27.57 11.51 -5.48
N ILE A 223 27.25 10.50 -4.66
CA ILE A 223 27.15 9.10 -5.08
C ILE A 223 26.02 8.92 -6.11
N SER A 224 24.90 9.63 -5.98
CA SER A 224 23.77 9.51 -6.91
C SER A 224 24.12 9.86 -8.36
N ARG A 225 25.21 10.62 -8.57
CA ARG A 225 25.65 11.12 -9.88
C ARG A 225 26.73 10.27 -10.53
N VAL A 226 27.28 9.28 -9.83
CA VAL A 226 28.37 8.46 -10.36
C VAL A 226 27.87 7.29 -11.20
N SER A 227 28.70 6.82 -12.14
CA SER A 227 28.35 5.65 -12.95
C SER A 227 28.27 4.36 -12.12
N PRO A 228 27.52 3.33 -12.57
CA PRO A 228 27.46 2.04 -11.88
C PRO A 228 28.82 1.34 -11.70
N ALA A 229 29.81 1.64 -12.55
CA ALA A 229 31.17 1.12 -12.39
C ALA A 229 31.88 1.78 -11.20
N VAL A 230 31.76 3.10 -11.07
CA VAL A 230 32.33 3.86 -9.95
C VAL A 230 31.66 3.49 -8.64
N ALA A 231 30.32 3.41 -8.62
CA ALA A 231 29.57 3.00 -7.42
C ALA A 231 30.02 1.62 -6.90
N ARG A 232 30.23 0.64 -7.79
CA ARG A 232 30.77 -0.67 -7.42
C ARG A 232 32.18 -0.59 -6.84
N GLY A 233 33.03 0.27 -7.42
CA GLY A 233 34.37 0.54 -6.90
C GLY A 233 34.34 1.10 -5.48
N VAL A 234 33.49 2.10 -5.23
CA VAL A 234 33.28 2.71 -3.91
C VAL A 234 32.80 1.67 -2.90
N LEU A 235 31.77 0.88 -3.22
CA LEU A 235 31.25 -0.17 -2.34
C LEU A 235 32.30 -1.24 -2.03
N THR A 236 33.10 -1.63 -3.03
CA THR A 236 34.19 -2.61 -2.84
C THR A 236 35.27 -2.06 -1.92
N ALA A 237 35.67 -0.80 -2.11
CA ALA A 237 36.64 -0.13 -1.27
C ALA A 237 36.13 0.03 0.17
N ALA A 238 34.90 0.51 0.34
CA ALA A 238 34.24 0.64 1.64
C ALA A 238 34.18 -0.70 2.37
N GLY A 239 33.80 -1.79 1.69
CA GLY A 239 33.79 -3.12 2.28
C GLY A 239 35.17 -3.64 2.69
N ARG A 240 36.25 -3.24 1.99
CA ARG A 240 37.62 -3.55 2.41
C ARG A 240 38.02 -2.77 3.65
N VAL A 241 37.77 -1.46 3.68
CA VAL A 241 38.09 -0.59 4.81
C VAL A 241 37.32 -1.02 6.06
N ALA A 242 36.03 -1.31 5.93
CA ALA A 242 35.18 -1.75 7.05
C ALA A 242 35.70 -3.04 7.72
N ARG A 243 36.26 -3.97 6.95
CA ARG A 243 36.87 -5.22 7.47
C ARG A 243 38.23 -5.01 8.15
N LEU A 244 38.89 -3.87 7.93
CA LEU A 244 40.17 -3.53 8.57
C LEU A 244 39.96 -2.78 9.89
N GLY A 245 38.82 -2.12 10.07
CA GLY A 245 38.47 -1.36 11.26
C GLY A 245 37.56 -2.08 12.27
N SER A 246 37.11 -3.30 11.94
CA SER A 246 36.34 -4.21 12.80
C SER A 246 37.24 -5.26 13.45
#